data_AF-A0A7Y0EFI3-F1
#
_entry.id   AF-A0A7Y0EFI3-F1
#
_cell.length_a   1.000
_cell.length_b   1.000
_cell.length_c   1.000
_cell.angle_alpha   90.00
_cell.angle_beta   90.00
_cell.angle_gamma   90.00
#
_symmetry.space_group_name_H-M   'P 1'
#
loop_
_entity.id
_entity.type
_entity.pdbx_description
1 polymer ?
#
loop_
_entity_poly.entity_id
_entity_poly.type
_entity_poly.pdbx_seq_one_letter_code
_entity_poly.pdbx_strand_id
1 'polypeptide(L)'
;MENCTNVLSTNNSINKNKTSNTTKKLNEKSFGNIFNRIITNKINNSTKSNLTAVSTSSIEDINEKLEAEMEQKADAAVERLAGFFGIGKTLMKAILKSMKISPTELLDPSRKKDIIKTLTKKFGLGKDRTEALTSLITDFQK
;
A
#
# COMPACT_ATOMS: atom_id res chain seq x y z
N MET A 1 2.66 12.14 -51.47
CA MET A 1 1.72 12.46 -50.39
C MET A 1 2.52 12.90 -49.18
N GLU A 2 1.93 13.82 -48.43
CA GLU A 2 2.58 14.86 -47.64
C GLU A 2 3.38 14.38 -46.44
N ASN A 3 4.47 15.12 -46.21
CA ASN A 3 5.32 15.15 -45.05
C ASN A 3 4.74 16.20 -44.09
N CYS A 4 4.49 15.88 -42.81
CA CYS A 4 4.30 16.89 -41.76
C CYS A 4 4.29 16.25 -40.35
N THR A 5 5.46 16.29 -39.72
CA THR A 5 5.61 16.33 -38.26
C THR A 5 4.95 17.58 -37.70
N ASN A 6 3.90 17.44 -36.87
CA ASN A 6 3.38 18.50 -36.00
C ASN A 6 3.69 18.08 -34.56
N VAL A 7 4.81 18.55 -33.99
CA VAL A 7 4.97 19.84 -33.29
C VAL A 7 4.18 19.86 -31.98
N LEU A 8 4.95 19.70 -30.91
CA LEU A 8 4.71 20.09 -29.53
C LEU A 8 3.83 21.35 -29.45
N SER A 9 2.68 21.27 -28.78
CA SER A 9 2.00 22.45 -28.24
C SER A 9 2.12 22.45 -26.72
N THR A 10 3.24 22.98 -26.23
CA THR A 10 3.30 23.61 -24.91
C THR A 10 2.53 24.91 -24.97
N ASN A 11 1.49 25.07 -24.14
CA ASN A 11 1.05 26.39 -23.69
C ASN A 11 0.36 26.33 -22.32
N ASN A 12 1.15 26.78 -21.33
CA ASN A 12 0.79 27.60 -20.17
C ASN A 12 -0.69 27.97 -19.96
N SER A 13 -1.15 27.80 -18.72
CA SER A 13 -1.71 28.93 -17.97
C SER A 13 -1.59 28.69 -16.47
N ILE A 14 -0.55 29.29 -15.90
CA ILE A 14 -0.46 29.65 -14.49
C ILE A 14 -1.39 30.84 -14.27
N ASN A 15 -2.29 30.77 -13.29
CA ASN A 15 -2.61 31.85 -12.33
C ASN A 15 -4.02 31.67 -11.72
N LYS A 16 -4.08 31.27 -10.45
CA LYS A 16 -5.13 31.74 -9.52
C LYS A 16 -4.53 31.92 -8.13
N ASN A 17 -3.97 33.11 -7.88
CA ASN A 17 -3.88 33.63 -6.52
C ASN A 17 -5.30 33.97 -6.02
N LYS A 18 -5.62 33.61 -4.76
CA LYS A 18 -5.96 34.54 -3.66
C LYS A 18 -6.64 33.81 -2.50
N THR A 19 -5.90 33.69 -1.40
CA THR A 19 -6.38 33.41 -0.03
C THR A 19 -7.26 34.55 0.48
N SER A 20 -8.34 34.25 1.23
CA SER A 20 -8.45 34.54 2.68
C SER A 20 -9.89 34.50 3.20
N ASN A 21 -10.05 33.81 4.32
CA ASN A 21 -10.97 34.01 5.46
C ASN A 21 -12.48 33.77 5.28
N THR A 22 -13.00 32.75 5.99
CA THR A 22 -14.06 32.93 7.01
C THR A 22 -14.08 31.70 7.92
N THR A 23 -13.52 31.85 9.12
CA THR A 23 -13.79 30.97 10.27
C THR A 23 -15.23 31.14 10.70
N LYS A 24 -16.08 30.14 10.45
CA LYS A 24 -17.41 30.06 11.06
C LYS A 24 -17.36 29.11 12.24
N LYS A 25 -17.42 29.72 13.43
CA LYS A 25 -17.59 29.11 14.74
C LYS A 25 -18.88 28.28 14.72
N LEU A 26 -18.78 26.95 14.73
CA LEU A 26 -19.90 26.07 15.07
C LEU A 26 -19.59 25.45 16.43
N ASN A 27 -20.44 25.86 17.37
CA ASN A 27 -20.42 25.52 18.77
C ASN A 27 -21.23 24.23 18.91
N GLU A 28 -20.59 23.07 18.78
CA GLU A 28 -21.22 21.79 19.10
C GLU A 28 -20.40 21.03 20.13
N LYS A 29 -21.14 20.54 21.11
CA LYS A 29 -20.68 20.17 22.44
C LYS A 29 -19.82 18.93 22.35
N SER A 30 -18.53 19.11 22.65
CA SER A 30 -17.56 18.04 22.87
C SER A 30 -18.05 17.09 23.96
N PHE A 31 -18.30 15.83 23.59
CA PHE A 31 -18.43 14.68 24.50
C PHE A 31 -17.05 14.13 24.92
N GLY A 32 -16.02 14.99 25.02
CA GLY A 32 -14.64 14.59 25.25
C GLY A 32 -14.09 15.07 26.58
N ASN A 33 -14.63 14.63 27.72
CA ASN A 33 -14.00 14.89 29.03
C ASN A 33 -14.42 13.90 30.14
N ILE A 34 -14.26 12.58 29.91
CA ILE A 34 -14.36 11.58 30.99
C ILE A 34 -12.97 11.13 31.49
N PHE A 35 -11.91 11.28 30.68
CA PHE A 35 -10.56 10.80 31.03
C PHE A 35 -9.58 11.88 31.54
N ASN A 36 -10.03 13.09 31.83
CA ASN A 36 -9.21 14.13 32.50
C ASN A 36 -9.42 14.16 34.03
N ARG A 37 -9.81 13.03 34.62
CA ARG A 37 -9.99 12.89 36.06
C ARG A 37 -9.14 11.74 36.58
N ILE A 38 -7.82 11.91 36.58
CA ILE A 38 -6.83 11.35 37.52
C ILE A 38 -5.51 12.06 37.15
N ILE A 39 -4.73 12.46 38.15
CA ILE A 39 -3.45 13.21 38.07
C ILE A 39 -3.56 14.75 38.08
N THR A 40 -4.32 15.28 39.03
CA THR A 40 -3.99 16.58 39.66
C THR A 40 -4.07 16.50 41.18
N ASN A 41 -3.58 15.39 41.75
CA ASN A 41 -3.25 15.39 43.16
C ASN A 41 -1.97 14.61 43.39
N LYS A 42 -0.97 15.35 43.88
CA LYS A 42 0.26 14.88 44.53
C LYS A 42 1.34 14.41 43.56
N ILE A 43 2.39 15.23 43.42
CA ILE A 43 3.76 14.93 43.88
C ILE A 43 4.62 16.18 43.61
N ASN A 44 4.91 16.89 44.70
CA ASN A 44 6.09 17.72 44.85
C ASN A 44 7.32 16.79 44.93
N ASN A 45 8.49 17.32 44.54
CA ASN A 45 9.84 16.77 44.67
C ASN A 45 10.36 15.83 43.57
N SER A 46 11.30 16.41 42.80
CA SER A 46 12.62 15.87 42.45
C SER A 46 12.73 14.35 42.29
N THR A 47 12.96 13.86 41.08
CA THR A 47 13.97 12.82 40.76
C THR A 47 14.15 12.75 39.24
N LYS A 48 15.42 12.73 38.81
CA LYS A 48 15.88 12.35 37.47
C LYS A 48 15.09 11.15 36.94
N SER A 49 14.49 11.30 35.78
CA SER A 49 14.25 10.17 34.89
C SER A 49 14.38 10.69 33.46
N ASN A 50 15.32 10.10 32.71
CA ASN A 50 15.30 10.13 31.27
C ASN A 50 13.92 9.65 30.83
N LEU A 51 13.01 10.58 30.51
CA LEU A 51 11.93 10.25 29.59
C LEU A 51 12.60 10.03 28.23
N THR A 52 13.01 8.79 27.97
CA THR A 52 12.95 8.27 26.60
C THR A 52 11.53 8.54 26.14
N ALA A 53 11.40 9.52 25.26
CA ALA A 53 10.16 9.82 24.56
C ALA A 53 9.71 8.51 23.92
N VAL A 54 8.74 7.85 24.55
CA VAL A 54 7.97 6.79 23.93
C VAL A 54 7.21 7.52 22.84
N SER A 55 7.75 7.49 21.62
CA SER A 55 7.09 8.03 20.44
C SER A 55 5.72 7.38 20.35
N THR A 56 4.69 8.15 20.68
CA THR A 56 3.32 7.83 20.31
C THR A 56 3.28 7.91 18.80
N SER A 57 3.49 6.78 18.12
CA SER A 57 3.38 6.68 16.67
C SER A 57 2.02 7.23 16.26
N SER A 58 2.03 8.27 15.42
CA SER A 58 0.78 8.83 14.89
C SER A 58 0.08 7.77 14.03
N ILE A 59 -1.23 7.91 13.84
CA ILE A 59 -2.00 6.96 12.99
C ILE A 59 -1.42 6.97 11.56
N GLU A 60 -0.91 8.12 11.14
CA GLU A 60 -0.21 8.35 9.88
C GLU A 60 1.08 7.51 9.78
N ASP A 61 1.93 7.51 10.82
CA ASP A 61 3.17 6.71 10.84
C ASP A 61 2.87 5.19 10.79
N ILE A 62 1.79 4.76 11.46
CA ILE A 62 1.35 3.35 11.45
C ILE A 62 0.88 2.96 10.05
N ASN A 63 0.11 3.84 9.39
CA ASN A 63 -0.42 3.59 8.06
C ASN A 63 0.72 3.52 7.01
N GLU A 64 1.68 4.45 7.06
CA GLU A 64 2.83 4.43 6.14
C GLU A 64 3.66 3.14 6.30
N LYS A 65 3.91 2.73 7.55
CA LYS A 65 4.63 1.48 7.84
C LYS A 65 3.87 0.26 7.33
N LEU A 66 2.55 0.23 7.48
CA LEU A 66 1.72 -0.87 7.00
C LEU A 66 1.75 -0.97 5.47
N GLU A 67 1.62 0.15 4.76
CA GLU A 67 1.69 0.18 3.29
C GLU A 67 3.06 -0.30 2.78
N ALA A 68 4.15 0.15 3.41
CA ALA A 68 5.50 -0.28 3.06
C ALA A 68 5.70 -1.80 3.29
N GLU A 69 5.19 -2.34 4.41
CA GLU A 69 5.23 -3.78 4.68
C GLU A 69 4.40 -4.57 3.65
N MET A 70 3.25 -4.03 3.22
CA MET A 70 2.42 -4.68 2.21
C MET A 70 3.06 -4.69 0.84
N GLU A 71 3.69 -3.59 0.44
CA GLU A 71 4.43 -3.52 -0.82
C GLU A 71 5.62 -4.48 -0.82
N GLN A 72 6.37 -4.57 0.28
CA GLN A 72 7.47 -5.54 0.42
C GLN A 72 6.98 -6.99 0.32
N LYS A 73 5.88 -7.34 0.98
CA LYS A 73 5.29 -8.70 0.87
C LYS A 73 4.84 -9.00 -0.55
N ALA A 74 4.21 -8.05 -1.21
CA ALA A 74 3.77 -8.21 -2.60
C ALA A 74 4.97 -8.40 -3.52
N ASP A 75 6.03 -7.62 -3.33
CA ASP A 75 7.26 -7.72 -4.11
C ASP A 75 7.97 -9.07 -3.92
N ALA A 76 8.01 -9.58 -2.69
CA ALA A 76 8.51 -10.92 -2.38
C ALA A 76 7.66 -12.04 -3.00
N ALA A 77 6.32 -11.90 -2.99
CA ALA A 77 5.42 -12.84 -3.65
C ALA A 77 5.67 -12.90 -5.16
N VAL A 78 5.90 -11.74 -5.80
CA VAL A 78 6.26 -11.69 -7.23
C VAL A 78 7.60 -12.39 -7.49
N GLU A 79 8.58 -12.23 -6.61
CA GLU A 79 9.88 -12.87 -6.75
C GLU A 79 9.80 -14.39 -6.61
N ARG A 80 9.06 -14.89 -5.62
CA ARG A 80 8.81 -16.33 -5.47
C ARG A 80 8.02 -16.91 -6.64
N LEU A 81 7.04 -16.16 -7.14
CA LEU A 81 6.30 -16.54 -8.34
C LEU A 81 7.24 -16.59 -9.56
N ALA A 82 8.12 -15.60 -9.74
CA ALA A 82 9.11 -15.59 -10.80
C ALA A 82 10.04 -16.82 -10.72
N GLY A 83 10.50 -17.15 -9.50
CA GLY A 83 11.28 -18.34 -9.23
C GLY A 83 10.57 -19.65 -9.61
N PHE A 84 9.27 -19.77 -9.33
CA PHE A 84 8.46 -20.93 -9.73
C PHE A 84 8.44 -21.15 -11.25
N PHE A 85 8.41 -20.08 -12.03
CA PHE A 85 8.44 -20.15 -13.49
C PHE A 85 9.85 -20.15 -14.08
N GLY A 86 10.91 -19.98 -13.26
CA GLY A 86 12.28 -19.90 -13.72
C GLY A 86 12.57 -18.62 -14.53
N ILE A 87 11.86 -17.53 -14.24
CA ILE A 87 12.04 -16.24 -14.93
C ILE A 87 12.45 -15.14 -13.97
N GLY A 88 12.97 -14.04 -14.50
CA GLY A 88 13.32 -12.86 -13.70
C GLY A 88 12.09 -12.15 -13.13
N LYS A 89 12.25 -11.58 -11.92
CA LYS A 89 11.22 -10.78 -11.23
C LYS A 89 10.65 -9.64 -12.09
N THR A 90 11.49 -8.91 -12.80
CA THR A 90 11.07 -7.81 -13.69
C THR A 90 10.15 -8.31 -14.80
N LEU A 91 10.48 -9.46 -15.40
CA LEU A 91 9.64 -10.07 -16.43
C LEU A 91 8.32 -10.57 -15.83
N MET A 92 8.35 -11.17 -14.63
CA MET A 92 7.13 -11.58 -13.94
C MET A 92 6.22 -10.38 -13.65
N LYS A 93 6.76 -9.26 -13.17
CA LYS A 93 5.98 -8.00 -12.99
C LYS A 93 5.33 -7.55 -14.28
N ALA A 94 6.06 -7.55 -15.39
CA ALA A 94 5.52 -7.18 -16.69
C ALA A 94 4.39 -8.12 -17.15
N ILE A 95 4.55 -9.43 -16.92
CA ILE A 95 3.54 -10.44 -17.23
C ILE A 95 2.28 -10.20 -16.39
N LEU A 96 2.40 -10.04 -15.07
CA LEU A 96 1.27 -9.73 -14.18
C LEU A 96 0.55 -8.45 -14.63
N LYS A 97 1.29 -7.40 -14.95
CA LYS A 97 0.74 -6.15 -15.50
C LYS A 97 -0.03 -6.37 -16.81
N SER A 98 0.49 -7.20 -17.71
CA SER A 98 -0.20 -7.54 -18.97
C SER A 98 -1.51 -8.31 -18.75
N MET A 99 -1.60 -9.07 -17.65
CA MET A 99 -2.80 -9.79 -17.23
C MET A 99 -3.72 -8.95 -16.34
N LYS A 100 -3.39 -7.67 -16.12
CA LYS A 100 -4.11 -6.76 -15.21
C LYS A 100 -4.19 -7.29 -13.78
N ILE A 101 -3.14 -7.98 -13.34
CA ILE A 101 -2.98 -8.44 -11.95
C ILE A 101 -1.98 -7.52 -11.27
N SER A 102 -2.40 -6.85 -10.19
CA SER A 102 -1.45 -6.08 -9.38
C SER A 102 -0.61 -7.02 -8.50
N PRO A 103 0.62 -6.65 -8.13
CA PRO A 103 1.41 -7.44 -7.17
C PRO A 103 0.68 -7.66 -5.84
N THR A 104 -0.06 -6.67 -5.35
CA THR A 104 -0.81 -6.75 -4.09
C THR A 104 -1.98 -7.74 -4.14
N GLU A 105 -2.60 -7.93 -5.31
CA GLU A 105 -3.66 -8.93 -5.51
C GLU A 105 -3.17 -10.36 -5.32
N LEU A 106 -1.86 -10.64 -5.40
CA LEU A 106 -1.31 -11.96 -5.06
C LEU A 106 -1.54 -12.33 -3.59
N LEU A 107 -1.62 -11.31 -2.73
CA LEU A 107 -1.85 -11.48 -1.29
C LEU A 107 -3.35 -11.54 -0.95
N ASP A 108 -4.25 -11.29 -1.91
CA ASP A 108 -5.70 -11.26 -1.69
C ASP A 108 -6.31 -12.67 -1.87
N PRO A 109 -6.87 -13.28 -0.80
CA PRO A 109 -7.50 -14.59 -0.88
C PRO A 109 -8.69 -14.65 -1.85
N SER A 110 -9.41 -13.54 -2.02
CA SER A 110 -10.57 -13.48 -2.92
C SER A 110 -10.18 -13.60 -4.39
N ARG A 111 -8.97 -13.17 -4.75
CA ARG A 111 -8.43 -13.18 -6.12
C ARG A 111 -7.70 -14.48 -6.46
N LYS A 112 -7.39 -15.31 -5.47
CA LYS A 112 -6.62 -16.56 -5.61
C LYS A 112 -7.05 -17.41 -6.81
N LYS A 113 -8.35 -17.74 -6.88
CA LYS A 113 -8.89 -18.66 -7.90
C LYS A 113 -8.70 -18.11 -9.32
N ASP A 114 -8.93 -16.81 -9.49
CA ASP A 114 -8.81 -16.15 -10.79
C ASP A 114 -7.36 -15.99 -11.21
N ILE A 115 -6.46 -15.69 -10.28
CA ILE A 115 -5.02 -15.61 -10.52
C ILE A 115 -4.47 -16.97 -10.97
N ILE A 116 -4.77 -18.05 -10.23
CA ILE A 116 -4.33 -19.40 -10.58
C ILE A 116 -4.85 -19.78 -11.97
N LYS A 117 -6.14 -19.57 -12.23
CA LYS A 117 -6.74 -19.87 -13.54
C LYS A 117 -6.06 -19.10 -14.67
N THR A 118 -5.80 -17.81 -14.47
CA THR A 118 -5.17 -16.94 -15.47
C THR A 118 -3.73 -17.37 -15.75
N LEU A 119 -2.95 -17.62 -14.71
CA LEU A 119 -1.56 -18.08 -14.83
C LEU A 119 -1.47 -19.46 -15.47
N THR A 120 -2.28 -20.43 -15.03
CA THR A 120 -2.35 -21.77 -15.64
C THR A 120 -2.66 -21.69 -17.13
N LYS A 121 -3.63 -20.85 -17.53
CA LYS A 121 -3.96 -20.64 -18.94
C LYS A 121 -2.84 -19.97 -19.71
N LYS A 122 -2.21 -18.92 -19.14
CA LYS A 122 -1.18 -18.13 -19.82
C LYS A 122 0.10 -18.93 -20.07
N PHE A 123 0.49 -19.77 -19.12
CA PHE A 123 1.71 -20.57 -19.17
C PHE A 123 1.49 -22.01 -19.63
N GLY A 124 0.24 -22.41 -19.94
CA GLY A 124 -0.08 -23.77 -20.39
C GLY A 124 0.29 -24.84 -19.37
N LEU A 125 -0.01 -24.61 -18.09
CA LEU A 125 0.41 -25.51 -17.02
C LEU A 125 -0.39 -26.82 -17.01
N GLY A 126 0.32 -27.94 -16.90
CA GLY A 126 -0.27 -29.24 -16.59
C GLY A 126 -0.84 -29.30 -15.17
N LYS A 127 -1.50 -30.42 -14.85
CA LYS A 127 -2.17 -30.63 -13.55
C LYS A 127 -1.21 -30.46 -12.36
N ASP A 128 -0.07 -31.16 -12.39
CA ASP A 128 0.89 -31.17 -11.27
C ASP A 128 1.47 -29.77 -11.02
N ARG A 129 1.80 -29.04 -12.09
CA ARG A 129 2.29 -27.65 -11.96
C ARG A 129 1.20 -26.69 -11.51
N THR A 130 -0.06 -26.94 -11.88
CA THR A 130 -1.20 -26.12 -11.40
C THR A 130 -1.44 -26.34 -9.91
N GLU A 131 -1.28 -27.57 -9.42
CA GLU A 131 -1.37 -27.89 -8.00
C GLU A 131 -0.23 -27.23 -7.22
N ALA A 132 1.01 -27.33 -7.72
CA ALA A 132 2.16 -26.65 -7.11
C ALA A 132 2.00 -25.11 -7.10
N LEU A 133 1.47 -24.53 -8.19
CA LEU A 133 1.13 -23.10 -8.24
C LEU A 133 0.06 -22.74 -7.21
N THR A 134 -0.96 -23.58 -7.04
CA THR A 134 -2.03 -23.36 -6.07
C THR A 134 -1.47 -23.34 -4.64
N SER A 135 -0.60 -24.29 -4.30
CA SER A 135 0.10 -24.31 -3.01
C SER A 135 0.95 -23.06 -2.80
N LEU A 136 1.71 -22.64 -3.82
CA LEU A 136 2.53 -21.44 -3.76
C LEU A 136 1.70 -20.16 -3.49
N ILE A 137 0.61 -19.96 -4.24
CA ILE A 137 -0.26 -18.79 -4.04
C ILE A 137 -0.96 -18.86 -2.68
N THR A 138 -1.30 -20.06 -2.20
CA THR A 138 -1.87 -20.23 -0.85
C THR A 138 -0.89 -19.78 0.24
N ASP A 139 0.40 -20.07 0.06
CA ASP A 139 1.43 -19.68 1.03
C ASP A 139 1.68 -18.17 1.08
N PHE A 140 1.35 -17.42 0.02
CA PHE A 140 1.42 -15.95 0.05
C PHE A 140 0.33 -15.30 0.90
N GLN A 141 -0.73 -16.06 1.20
CA GLN A 141 -1.97 -15.58 1.80
C GLN A 141 -2.17 -16.09 3.24
N LYS A 142 -1.11 -16.67 3.81
CA LYS A 142 -1.02 -17.04 5.24
C LYS A 142 -0.41 -15.88 6.02
#